data_AF-A0A382RGT6-F1
#
_entry.id   AF-A0A382RGT6-F1
#
_cell.length_a   1.000
_cell.length_b   1.000
_cell.length_c   1.000
_cell.angle_alpha   90.00
_cell.angle_beta   90.00
_cell.angle_gamma   90.00
#
_symmetry.space_group_name_H-M   'P 1'
#
loop_
_entity.id
_entity.type
_entity.pdbx_description
1 polymer ?
#
loop_
_entity_poly.entity_id
_entity_poly.type
_entity_poly.pdbx_seq_one_letter_code
_entity_poly.pdbx_strand_id
1 'polypeptide(L)'
;PHEGFPMDNEFPFTAAPIVIDMDDDGDLEILAGSVNSLVSIDVKTSGNSSGYWNMYRGNDERSGYYNISDDSECVELGDLNGDGNWNILDIVALANCILANNCADQINGCAADLNNDGSYNILDIVNLVNIILN
;
A
#
# COMPACT_ATOMS: atom_id res chain seq x y z
N PRO A 1 -9.66 33.01 -0.33
CA PRO A 1 -10.33 32.83 0.98
C PRO A 1 -11.46 31.82 0.82
N HIS A 2 -11.38 30.66 1.49
CA HIS A 2 -12.50 29.72 1.55
C HIS A 2 -13.53 30.22 2.55
N GLU A 3 -14.81 30.11 2.21
CA GLU A 3 -15.87 30.31 3.20
C GLU A 3 -15.74 29.27 4.31
N GLY A 4 -16.06 29.68 5.54
CA GLY A 4 -15.93 28.83 6.72
C GLY A 4 -14.58 28.91 7.43
N PHE A 5 -13.55 29.58 6.90
CA PHE A 5 -12.27 29.74 7.59
C PHE A 5 -12.07 31.16 8.18
N PRO A 6 -11.52 31.28 9.41
CA PRO A 6 -11.11 30.20 10.32
C PRO A 6 -12.29 29.45 10.96
N MET A 7 -12.09 28.17 11.28
CA MET A 7 -13.06 27.33 12.01
C MET A 7 -12.64 27.19 13.47
N ASP A 8 -13.59 27.38 14.39
CA ASP A 8 -13.38 27.16 15.82
C ASP A 8 -13.75 25.72 16.20
N ASN A 9 -12.94 25.12 17.08
CA ASN A 9 -13.27 23.85 17.74
C ASN A 9 -13.52 24.11 19.23
N GLU A 10 -14.42 23.34 19.85
CA GLU A 10 -14.77 23.50 21.26
C GLU A 10 -13.59 23.21 22.20
N PHE A 11 -12.68 22.33 21.77
CA PHE A 11 -11.53 21.89 22.55
C PHE A 11 -10.22 22.08 21.78
N PRO A 12 -9.08 22.24 22.47
CA PRO A 12 -7.79 22.37 21.81
C PRO A 12 -7.41 21.09 21.05
N PHE A 13 -6.73 21.24 19.92
CA PHE A 13 -6.12 20.12 19.22
C PHE A 13 -4.89 19.62 19.99
N THR A 14 -4.82 18.32 20.23
CA THR A 14 -3.75 17.68 21.02
C THR A 14 -2.81 16.83 20.16
N ALA A 15 -3.14 16.62 18.89
CA ALA A 15 -2.35 15.88 17.92
C ALA A 15 -2.07 16.72 16.67
N ALA A 16 -1.03 16.36 15.92
CA ALA A 16 -0.76 16.96 14.62
C ALA A 16 -1.88 16.55 13.63
N PRO A 17 -2.38 17.48 12.80
CA PRO A 17 -3.35 17.13 11.76
C PRO A 17 -2.67 16.28 10.66
N ILE A 18 -3.44 15.40 10.04
CA ILE A 18 -3.06 14.67 8.82
C ILE A 18 -3.94 15.12 7.66
N VAL A 19 -3.40 15.07 6.44
CA VAL A 19 -4.14 15.37 5.22
C VAL A 19 -4.05 14.17 4.29
N ILE A 20 -5.19 13.59 3.92
CA ILE A 20 -5.29 12.37 3.13
C ILE A 20 -6.64 12.35 2.39
N ASP A 21 -6.68 11.75 1.21
CA ASP A 21 -7.93 11.37 0.53
C ASP A 21 -8.40 10.06 1.19
N MET A 22 -9.40 10.15 2.06
CA MET A 22 -9.87 9.04 2.90
C MET A 22 -10.98 8.23 2.24
N ASP A 23 -11.78 8.85 1.39
CA ASP A 23 -12.90 8.20 0.70
C ASP A 23 -12.67 7.97 -0.80
N ASP A 24 -11.46 8.26 -1.29
CA ASP A 24 -10.99 8.07 -2.65
C ASP A 24 -11.83 8.84 -3.70
N ASP A 25 -12.39 9.99 -3.33
CA ASP A 25 -13.21 10.81 -4.23
C ASP A 25 -12.40 11.87 -5.01
N GLY A 26 -11.10 11.99 -4.71
CA GLY A 26 -10.15 12.90 -5.35
C GLY A 26 -10.15 14.32 -4.78
N ASP A 27 -10.89 14.56 -3.71
CA ASP A 27 -10.72 15.68 -2.80
C ASP A 27 -9.93 15.25 -1.54
N LEU A 28 -9.69 16.15 -0.56
CA LEU A 28 -8.77 15.85 0.54
C LEU A 28 -9.39 16.19 1.90
N GLU A 29 -9.19 15.29 2.87
CA GLU A 29 -9.67 15.47 4.23
C GLU A 29 -8.53 15.91 5.14
N ILE A 30 -8.84 16.83 6.04
CA ILE A 30 -7.99 17.17 7.18
C ILE A 30 -8.55 16.47 8.41
N LEU A 31 -7.76 15.58 9.01
CA LEU A 31 -8.12 14.93 10.28
C LEU A 31 -7.24 15.46 11.42
N ALA A 32 -7.87 15.81 12.54
CA ALA A 32 -7.17 16.31 13.72
C ALA A 32 -7.78 15.77 15.01
N GLY A 33 -6.92 15.27 15.90
CA GLY A 33 -7.30 14.84 17.24
C GLY A 33 -7.40 16.00 18.22
N SER A 34 -8.51 16.08 18.94
CA SER A 34 -8.73 16.95 20.10
C SER A 34 -8.80 16.13 21.39
N VAL A 35 -8.96 16.80 22.54
CA VAL A 35 -8.95 16.17 23.87
C VAL A 35 -9.95 15.01 23.97
N ASN A 36 -11.18 15.20 23.46
CA ASN A 36 -12.28 14.24 23.56
C ASN A 36 -12.99 13.97 22.23
N SER A 37 -12.42 14.42 21.11
CA SER A 37 -13.05 14.26 19.80
C SER A 37 -12.00 14.10 18.69
N LEU A 38 -12.41 13.45 17.61
CA LEU A 38 -11.73 13.48 16.32
C LEU A 38 -12.52 14.43 15.43
N VAL A 39 -11.84 15.39 14.82
CA VAL A 39 -12.41 16.31 13.84
C VAL A 39 -11.94 15.88 12.46
N SER A 40 -12.87 15.66 11.53
CA SER A 40 -12.58 15.44 10.12
C SER A 40 -13.26 16.56 9.32
N ILE A 41 -12.47 17.22 8.46
CA ILE A 41 -12.90 18.30 7.58
C ILE A 41 -12.62 17.86 6.16
N ASP A 42 -13.70 17.65 5.42
CA ASP A 42 -13.69 17.40 3.98
C ASP A 42 -13.51 18.73 3.22
N VAL A 43 -12.49 18.78 2.35
CA VAL A 43 -12.24 19.91 1.47
C VAL A 43 -12.69 19.54 0.06
N LYS A 44 -13.92 19.92 -0.27
CA LYS A 44 -14.61 19.71 -1.57
C LYS A 44 -13.94 20.21 -2.85
N THR A 45 -12.71 20.71 -2.78
CA THR A 45 -11.93 21.11 -3.95
C THR A 45 -10.93 20.02 -4.27
N SER A 46 -10.92 19.55 -5.52
CA SER A 46 -9.98 18.54 -6.00
C SER A 46 -8.55 18.84 -5.55
N GLY A 47 -7.89 17.85 -4.95
CA GLY A 47 -6.57 17.98 -4.35
C GLY A 47 -5.63 16.86 -4.77
N ASN A 48 -4.38 16.96 -4.39
CA ASN A 48 -3.47 15.81 -4.37
C ASN A 48 -2.56 15.93 -3.15
N SER A 49 -2.07 14.80 -2.67
CA SER A 49 -1.11 14.71 -1.57
C SER A 49 0.35 14.72 -2.06
N SER A 50 0.58 14.99 -3.35
CA SER A 50 1.91 14.94 -3.97
C SER A 50 2.76 16.14 -3.53
N GLY A 51 3.81 15.87 -2.75
CA GLY A 51 4.76 16.88 -2.29
C GLY A 51 4.35 17.61 -1.01
N TYR A 52 3.43 17.04 -0.22
CA TYR A 52 3.04 17.62 1.07
C TYR A 52 4.18 17.56 2.10
N TRP A 53 4.32 18.62 2.89
CA TRP A 53 5.26 18.66 4.01
C TRP A 53 4.65 17.98 5.24
N ASN A 54 4.74 16.66 5.26
CA ASN A 54 4.25 15.90 6.40
C ASN A 54 5.11 16.18 7.65
N MET A 55 4.47 16.60 8.74
CA MET A 55 5.16 16.97 9.99
C MET A 55 5.30 15.81 10.99
N TYR A 56 4.58 14.70 10.78
CA TYR A 56 4.61 13.55 11.69
C TYR A 56 5.75 12.56 11.35
N ARG A 57 6.90 12.73 12.01
CA ARG A 57 8.12 11.94 11.78
C ARG A 57 8.19 10.66 12.64
N GLY A 58 7.12 9.88 12.64
CA GLY A 58 6.95 8.69 13.50
C GLY A 58 7.41 7.35 12.89
N ASN A 59 7.84 7.32 11.62
CA ASN A 59 8.46 6.14 10.99
C ASN A 59 9.98 6.11 11.24
N ASP A 60 10.61 4.95 11.05
CA ASP A 60 12.06 4.77 11.29
C ASP A 60 12.92 5.74 10.46
N GLU A 61 12.45 6.08 9.26
CA GLU A 61 13.11 7.02 8.35
C GLU A 61 12.85 8.51 8.69
N ARG A 62 11.98 8.79 9.69
CA ARG A 62 11.61 10.15 10.12
C ARG A 62 11.22 11.09 8.97
N SER A 63 10.73 10.53 7.87
CA SER A 63 10.49 11.25 6.62
C SER A 63 9.18 12.01 6.60
N GLY A 64 8.35 11.85 7.64
CA GLY A 64 7.01 12.43 7.68
C GLY A 64 5.98 11.59 6.92
N TYR A 65 6.40 10.61 6.13
CA TYR A 65 5.54 9.86 5.23
C TYR A 65 5.20 8.49 5.81
N TYR A 66 3.94 8.28 6.21
CA TYR A 66 3.42 6.96 6.58
C TYR A 66 2.64 6.42 5.37
N ASN A 67 3.27 5.52 4.61
CA ASN A 67 2.68 4.88 3.45
C ASN A 67 1.70 3.80 3.94
N ILE A 68 0.41 4.10 3.99
CA ILE A 68 -0.63 3.09 4.28
C ILE A 68 -0.87 2.20 3.04
N SER A 69 -0.39 2.63 1.87
CA SER A 69 -0.48 1.91 0.60
C SER A 69 0.70 0.98 0.30
N ASP A 70 1.58 0.69 1.26
CA ASP A 70 2.54 -0.42 1.11
C ASP A 70 1.93 -1.76 1.55
N ASP A 71 0.65 -1.94 1.21
CA ASP A 71 -0.02 -3.23 1.18
C ASP A 71 0.24 -3.90 -0.17
N SER A 72 1.51 -3.95 -0.59
CA SER A 72 1.93 -5.16 -1.29
C SER A 72 2.18 -6.20 -0.20
N GLU A 73 1.09 -6.74 0.33
CA GLU A 73 1.02 -8.00 1.11
C GLU A 73 1.48 -9.20 0.26
N CYS A 74 2.42 -8.95 -0.66
CA CYS A 74 3.06 -9.98 -1.42
C CYS A 74 3.97 -10.71 -0.46
N VAL A 75 3.65 -12.00 -0.30
CA VAL A 75 4.56 -12.97 0.29
C VAL A 75 5.92 -12.86 -0.42
N GLU A 76 6.97 -13.31 0.27
CA GLU A 76 8.32 -13.39 -0.26
C GLU A 76 8.34 -13.89 -1.72
N LEU A 77 9.03 -13.17 -2.61
CA LEU A 77 9.05 -13.47 -4.04
C LEU A 77 9.36 -14.96 -4.28
N GLY A 78 8.53 -15.62 -5.08
CA GLY A 78 8.62 -17.06 -5.34
C GLY A 78 7.83 -17.96 -4.39
N ASP A 79 7.31 -17.48 -3.26
CA ASP A 79 6.39 -18.22 -2.38
C ASP A 79 4.94 -17.94 -2.79
N LEU A 80 4.40 -18.83 -3.62
CA LEU A 80 3.07 -18.67 -4.21
C LEU A 80 1.97 -19.26 -3.34
N ASN A 81 2.31 -20.11 -2.38
CA ASN A 81 1.33 -20.73 -1.49
C ASN A 81 1.29 -20.09 -0.08
N GLY A 82 2.22 -19.20 0.23
CA GLY A 82 2.26 -18.46 1.48
C GLY A 82 2.81 -19.25 2.67
N ASP A 83 3.54 -20.35 2.43
CA ASP A 83 3.98 -21.27 3.48
C ASP A 83 5.38 -20.96 4.07
N GLY A 84 6.09 -19.99 3.48
CA GLY A 84 7.41 -19.54 3.89
C GLY A 84 8.56 -20.43 3.41
N ASN A 85 8.33 -21.43 2.54
CA ASN A 85 9.38 -22.29 2.00
C ASN A 85 9.26 -22.43 0.48
N TRP A 86 10.29 -22.03 -0.27
CA TRP A 86 10.34 -22.31 -1.71
C TRP A 86 10.51 -23.80 -2.00
N ASN A 87 9.50 -24.40 -2.62
CA ASN A 87 9.52 -25.79 -3.00
C ASN A 87 8.71 -26.09 -4.28
N ILE A 88 8.53 -27.37 -4.59
CA ILE A 88 7.82 -27.79 -5.81
C ILE A 88 6.35 -27.34 -5.84
N LEU A 89 5.73 -27.10 -4.67
CA LEU A 89 4.36 -26.61 -4.60
C LEU A 89 4.23 -25.20 -5.16
N ASP A 90 5.23 -24.34 -4.97
CA ASP A 90 5.26 -22.99 -5.56
C ASP A 90 5.39 -23.05 -7.08
N ILE A 91 6.28 -23.90 -7.58
CA ILE A 91 6.42 -24.11 -9.03
C ILE A 91 5.10 -24.59 -9.65
N VAL A 92 4.41 -25.52 -8.99
CA VAL A 92 3.10 -26.01 -9.46
C VAL A 92 2.05 -24.90 -9.43
N ALA A 93 2.04 -24.06 -8.39
CA ALA A 93 1.15 -22.91 -8.31
C ALA A 93 1.41 -21.91 -9.44
N LEU A 94 2.68 -21.58 -9.71
CA LEU A 94 3.11 -20.70 -10.80
C LEU A 94 2.67 -21.25 -12.16
N ALA A 95 2.96 -22.52 -12.42
CA ALA A 95 2.59 -23.16 -13.67
C ALA A 95 1.06 -23.15 -13.87
N ASN A 96 0.30 -23.49 -12.83
CA ASN A 96 -1.16 -23.50 -12.92
C ASN A 96 -1.72 -22.09 -13.21
N CYS A 97 -1.21 -21.05 -12.56
CA CYS A 97 -1.69 -19.69 -12.79
C CYS A 97 -1.31 -19.18 -14.19
N ILE A 98 -0.12 -19.54 -14.71
CA ILE A 98 0.32 -19.20 -16.07
C ILE A 98 -0.59 -19.89 -17.09
N LEU A 99 -0.89 -21.18 -16.89
CA LEU A 99 -1.78 -21.93 -17.79
C LEU A 99 -3.23 -21.43 -17.74
N ALA A 100 -3.71 -21.00 -16.57
CA ALA A 100 -5.05 -20.44 -16.39
C ALA A 100 -5.15 -18.95 -16.77
N ASN A 101 -4.02 -18.29 -17.03
CA ASN A 101 -3.91 -16.86 -17.29
C ASN A 101 -4.60 -16.00 -16.21
N ASN A 102 -4.41 -16.37 -14.94
CA ASN A 102 -5.03 -15.73 -13.78
C ASN A 102 -4.04 -15.48 -12.64
N CYS A 103 -2.73 -15.39 -12.92
CA CYS A 103 -1.72 -15.11 -11.89
C CYS A 103 -2.00 -13.77 -11.18
N ALA A 104 -2.43 -12.72 -11.89
CA ALA A 104 -2.78 -11.44 -11.29
C ALA A 104 -4.00 -11.50 -10.35
N ASP A 105 -4.85 -12.51 -10.49
CA ASP A 105 -6.03 -12.72 -9.64
C ASP A 105 -5.75 -13.61 -8.43
N GLN A 106 -4.56 -14.23 -8.37
CA GLN A 106 -4.16 -15.05 -7.22
C GLN A 106 -3.80 -14.14 -6.04
N ILE A 107 -4.13 -14.60 -4.83
CA ILE A 107 -3.85 -13.86 -3.60
C ILE A 107 -2.36 -13.54 -3.42
N ASN A 108 -1.49 -14.49 -3.76
CA ASN A 108 -0.03 -14.32 -3.75
C ASN A 108 0.53 -14.18 -5.18
N GLY A 109 -0.31 -13.74 -6.13
CA GLY A 109 0.03 -13.64 -7.55
C GLY A 109 1.17 -12.69 -7.86
N CYS A 110 1.39 -11.70 -6.99
CA CYS A 110 2.50 -10.79 -7.09
C CYS A 110 3.87 -11.41 -6.75
N ALA A 111 3.92 -12.57 -6.07
CA ALA A 111 5.16 -13.31 -5.87
C ALA A 111 5.60 -14.08 -7.13
N ALA A 112 4.78 -14.10 -8.19
CA ALA A 112 4.99 -14.88 -9.41
C ALA A 112 6.01 -14.27 -10.38
N ASP A 113 6.12 -12.94 -10.44
CA ASP A 113 7.03 -12.23 -11.35
C ASP A 113 8.41 -12.10 -10.70
N LEU A 114 9.31 -13.03 -11.05
CA LEU A 114 10.60 -13.18 -10.39
C LEU A 114 11.71 -12.36 -11.05
N ASN A 115 11.49 -11.88 -12.28
CA ASN A 115 12.43 -11.01 -12.99
C ASN A 115 11.94 -9.55 -13.11
N ASN A 116 10.75 -9.23 -12.58
CA ASN A 116 10.11 -7.92 -12.60
C ASN A 116 9.94 -7.36 -14.03
N ASP A 117 9.63 -8.22 -15.00
CA ASP A 117 9.37 -7.81 -16.38
C ASP A 117 7.87 -7.55 -16.66
N GLY A 118 7.00 -7.77 -15.67
CA GLY A 118 5.56 -7.60 -15.74
C GLY A 118 4.82 -8.73 -16.45
N SER A 119 5.49 -9.83 -16.82
CA SER A 119 4.91 -10.95 -17.57
C SER A 119 5.20 -12.31 -16.91
N TYR A 120 4.16 -12.98 -16.40
CA TYR A 120 4.29 -14.32 -15.82
C TYR A 120 4.55 -15.40 -16.89
N ASN A 121 5.75 -15.96 -16.95
CA ASN A 121 6.12 -16.92 -17.98
C ASN A 121 7.16 -17.97 -17.52
N ILE A 122 7.66 -18.76 -18.47
CA ILE A 122 8.62 -19.85 -18.18
C ILE A 122 9.93 -19.33 -17.57
N LEU A 123 10.29 -18.07 -17.82
CA LEU A 123 11.47 -17.44 -17.25
C LEU A 123 11.35 -17.32 -15.72
N ASP A 124 10.15 -17.00 -15.21
CA ASP A 124 9.88 -16.96 -13.77
C ASP A 124 10.01 -18.35 -13.14
N ILE A 125 9.46 -19.38 -13.80
CA ILE A 125 9.60 -20.77 -13.33
C ILE A 125 11.08 -21.18 -13.25
N VAL A 126 11.88 -20.85 -14.27
CA VAL A 126 13.31 -21.16 -14.26
C VAL A 126 14.04 -20.43 -13.14
N ASN A 127 13.68 -19.17 -12.88
CA ASN A 127 14.23 -18.40 -11.76
C ASN A 127 13.86 -19.04 -10.41
N LEU A 128 12.62 -19.48 -10.23
CA LEU A 128 12.17 -20.17 -9.01
C LEU A 128 12.93 -21.49 -8.79
N VAL A 129 13.12 -22.28 -9.85
CA VAL A 129 13.91 -23.51 -9.80
C VAL A 129 15.36 -23.23 -9.40
N ASN A 130 15.97 -22.16 -9.92
CA ASN A 130 17.32 -21.76 -9.54
C ASN A 130 17.41 -21.31 -8.08
N ILE A 131 16.35 -20.71 -7.53
CA ILE A 131 16.27 -20.34 -6.10
C ILE A 131 16.20 -21.62 -5.24
N ILE A 132 15.41 -22.62 -5.63
CA ILE A 132 15.23 -23.87 -4.88
C ILE A 132 16.49 -24.75 -4.88
N LEU A 133 17.28 -24.69 -5.96
CA LEU A 133 18.44 -25.57 -6.15
C LEU A 133 19.78 -25.01 -5.62
N ASN A 134 19.84 -23.73 -5.25
CA ASN A 134 21.05 -23.08 -4.71
C ASN A 134 21.00 -23.01 -3.18
#